data_AF-A0A123VC31-F1
#
_entry.id   AF-A0A123VC31-F1
#
_cell.length_a   1.000
_cell.length_b   1.000
_cell.length_c   1.000
_cell.angle_alpha   90.00
_cell.angle_beta   90.00
_cell.angle_gamma   90.00
#
_symmetry.space_group_name_H-M   'P 1'
#
loop_
_entity.id
_entity.type
_entity.pdbx_description
1 polymer ?
#
loop_
_entity_poly.entity_id
_entity_poly.type
_entity_poly.pdbx_seq_one_letter_code
_entity_poly.pdbx_strand_id
1 'polypeptide(L)'
;MELAFRESLKKMRGTKSKEKFSQELEMSRSNYSRIESGKSDPTIKTLEQIAKLTNSTLVVDLIPNEPTEPEPETEQVTLELEMEEEKSDILDITKQRTE
;
A
#
# COMPACT_ATOMS: atom_id res chain seq x y z
N MET A 1 4.88 -4.12 8.84
CA MET A 1 5.57 -5.02 9.79
C MET A 1 6.42 -4.25 10.78
N GLU A 2 6.38 -4.67 12.05
CA GLU A 2 7.14 -4.06 13.15
C GLU A 2 8.65 -4.06 12.90
N LEU A 3 9.33 -2.97 13.28
CA LEU A 3 10.77 -2.80 13.09
C LEU A 3 11.58 -3.86 13.87
N ALA A 4 11.16 -4.19 15.10
CA ALA A 4 11.81 -5.18 15.95
C ALA A 4 11.87 -6.57 15.30
N PHE A 5 10.79 -6.98 14.64
CA PHE A 5 10.74 -8.24 13.90
C PHE A 5 11.72 -8.27 12.73
N ARG A 6 11.77 -7.19 11.94
CA ARG A 6 12.67 -7.07 10.78
C ARG A 6 14.14 -7.13 11.18
N GLU A 7 14.51 -6.43 12.25
CA GLU A 7 15.87 -6.49 12.81
C GLU A 7 16.21 -7.88 13.35
N SER A 8 15.24 -8.56 13.97
CA SER A 8 15.42 -9.94 14.43
C SER A 8 15.67 -10.90 13.27
N LEU A 9 14.91 -10.80 12.17
CA LEU A 9 15.15 -11.56 10.93
C LEU A 9 16.54 -11.29 10.34
N LYS A 10 16.96 -10.03 10.33
CA LYS A 10 18.29 -9.64 9.83
C LYS A 10 19.41 -10.23 10.70
N LYS A 11 19.23 -10.24 12.02
CA LYS A 11 20.16 -10.87 12.98
C LYS A 11 20.21 -12.39 12.79
N MET A 12 19.06 -13.05 12.66
CA MET A 12 18.98 -14.50 12.42
C MET A 12 19.65 -14.91 11.11
N ARG A 13 19.49 -14.10 10.05
CA ARG A 13 20.22 -14.31 8.78
C ARG A 13 21.73 -14.16 8.96
N GLY A 14 22.17 -13.24 9.81
CA GLY A 14 23.58 -12.94 10.04
C GLY A 14 24.28 -12.52 8.74
N THR A 15 25.39 -13.20 8.43
CA THR A 15 26.19 -12.96 7.22
C THR A 15 25.70 -13.72 5.99
N LYS A 16 24.70 -14.61 6.13
CA LYS A 16 24.16 -15.37 5.00
C LYS A 16 23.54 -14.42 3.97
N SER A 17 23.68 -14.79 2.70
CA SER A 17 22.96 -14.11 1.63
C SER A 17 21.44 -14.29 1.80
N LYS A 18 20.66 -13.37 1.26
CA LYS A 18 19.19 -13.49 1.24
C LYS A 18 18.74 -14.78 0.55
N GLU A 19 19.48 -15.20 -0.48
CA GLU A 19 19.23 -16.44 -1.22
C GLU A 19 19.34 -17.68 -0.32
N LYS A 20 20.47 -17.79 0.38
CA LYS A 20 20.74 -18.96 1.24
C LYS A 20 19.74 -19.04 2.38
N PHE A 21 19.47 -17.90 3.02
CA PHE A 21 18.54 -17.87 4.15
C PHE A 21 17.09 -18.07 3.72
N SER A 22 16.67 -17.57 2.55
CA SER A 22 15.33 -17.85 2.04
C SER A 22 15.12 -19.32 1.72
N GLN A 23 16.15 -20.01 1.22
CA GLN A 23 16.12 -21.47 1.00
C GLN A 23 16.02 -22.23 2.33
N GLU A 24 16.78 -21.84 3.35
CA GLU A 24 16.68 -22.41 4.70
C GLU A 24 15.28 -22.21 5.30
N LEU A 25 14.60 -21.12 4.94
CA LEU A 25 13.22 -20.83 5.34
C LEU A 25 12.16 -21.39 4.36
N GLU A 26 12.57 -22.21 3.40
CA GLU A 26 11.77 -22.79 2.30
C GLU A 26 10.79 -21.78 1.65
N MET A 27 11.29 -20.58 1.36
CA MET A 27 10.55 -19.53 0.66
C MET A 27 11.37 -18.90 -0.46
N SER A 28 10.71 -18.19 -1.37
CA SER A 28 11.42 -17.48 -2.42
C SER A 28 12.26 -16.33 -1.86
N ARG A 29 13.43 -16.10 -2.46
CA ARG A 29 14.30 -14.96 -2.14
C ARG A 29 13.56 -13.62 -2.23
N SER A 30 12.70 -13.47 -3.23
CA SER A 30 11.87 -12.27 -3.40
C SER A 30 10.90 -12.07 -2.24
N ASN A 31 10.23 -13.13 -1.78
CA ASN A 31 9.33 -13.05 -0.62
C ASN A 31 10.09 -12.65 0.64
N TYR A 32 11.18 -13.37 0.95
CA TYR A 32 12.04 -13.04 2.09
C TYR A 32 12.53 -11.58 2.05
N SER A 33 12.99 -11.11 0.89
CA SER A 33 13.51 -9.74 0.77
C SER A 33 12.43 -8.68 1.00
N ARG A 34 11.17 -8.92 0.60
CA ARG A 34 10.07 -7.99 0.85
C ARG A 34 9.71 -7.95 2.34
N ILE A 35 9.69 -9.11 3.00
CA ILE A 35 9.45 -9.22 4.45
C ILE A 35 10.55 -8.53 5.26
N GLU A 36 11.83 -8.85 5.01
CA GLU A 36 12.97 -8.25 5.72
C GLU A 36 13.03 -6.72 5.54
N SER A 37 12.72 -6.24 4.33
CA SER A 37 12.65 -4.80 4.04
C SER A 37 11.37 -4.12 4.54
N GLY A 38 10.40 -4.86 5.08
CA GLY A 38 9.12 -4.33 5.55
C GLY A 38 8.17 -3.88 4.44
N LYS A 39 8.44 -4.27 3.18
CA LYS A 39 7.57 -3.99 2.02
C LYS A 39 6.34 -4.89 1.95
N SER A 40 6.32 -5.98 2.71
CA SER A 40 5.19 -6.90 2.79
C SER A 40 5.10 -7.49 4.18
N ASP A 41 3.87 -7.65 4.67
CA ASP A 41 3.62 -8.39 5.88
C ASP A 41 3.61 -9.90 5.59
N PRO A 42 4.28 -10.71 6.42
CA PRO A 42 4.26 -12.16 6.28
C PRO A 42 2.88 -12.73 6.65
N THR A 43 2.48 -13.82 5.99
CA THR A 43 1.29 -14.58 6.39
C THR A 43 1.54 -15.33 7.70
N ILE A 44 0.48 -15.76 8.41
CA ILE A 44 0.61 -16.62 9.59
C ILE A 44 1.44 -17.88 9.27
N LYS A 45 1.15 -18.54 8.13
CA LYS A 45 1.91 -19.71 7.68
C LYS A 45 3.40 -19.42 7.51
N THR A 46 3.75 -18.24 7.00
CA THR A 46 5.13 -17.79 6.88
C THR A 46 5.78 -17.57 8.25
N LEU A 47 5.04 -17.00 9.20
CA LEU A 47 5.52 -16.79 10.57
C LEU A 47 5.76 -18.14 11.29
N GLU A 48 4.85 -19.10 11.14
CA GLU A 48 5.00 -20.46 11.68
C GLU A 48 6.24 -21.16 11.13
N GLN A 49 6.48 -21.04 9.83
CA GLN A 49 7.63 -21.63 9.16
C GLN A 49 8.95 -21.00 9.64
N ILE A 50 8.99 -19.67 9.75
CA ILE A 50 10.15 -18.96 10.32
C ILE A 50 10.40 -19.43 11.75
N ALA A 51 9.36 -19.51 12.59
CA ALA A 51 9.49 -19.96 13.97
C ALA A 51 10.08 -21.38 14.06
N LYS A 52 9.52 -22.32 13.28
CA LYS A 52 9.99 -23.71 13.20
C LYS A 52 11.46 -23.82 12.80
N LEU A 53 11.88 -23.07 11.79
CA LEU A 53 13.22 -23.21 11.19
C LEU A 53 14.30 -22.38 11.93
N THR A 54 13.88 -21.42 12.76
CA THR A 54 14.78 -20.59 13.57
C THR A 54 14.80 -20.95 15.04
N ASN A 55 14.10 -22.02 15.44
CA ASN A 55 13.93 -22.41 16.84
C ASN A 55 13.37 -21.26 17.71
N SER A 56 12.40 -20.53 17.15
CA SER A 56 11.71 -19.42 17.81
C SER A 56 10.28 -19.82 18.16
N THR A 57 9.68 -19.16 19.13
CA THR A 57 8.26 -19.33 19.48
C THR A 57 7.43 -18.23 18.81
N LEU A 58 6.34 -18.59 18.12
CA LEU A 58 5.36 -17.64 17.59
C LEU A 58 4.28 -17.40 18.64
N VAL A 59 4.13 -16.15 19.09
CA VAL A 59 3.06 -15.72 20.00
C VAL A 59 2.09 -14.84 19.20
N VAL A 60 0.80 -15.15 19.26
CA VAL A 60 -0.27 -14.38 18.60
C VAL A 60 -1.25 -13.92 19.66
N ASP A 61 -1.50 -12.61 19.71
CA ASP A 61 -2.50 -12.00 20.58
C ASP A 61 -3.60 -11.35 19.74
N LEU A 62 -4.83 -11.38 20.24
CA LEU A 62 -5.97 -10.75 19.58
C LEU A 62 -6.26 -9.42 20.25
N ILE A 63 -5.90 -8.34 19.57
CA ILE A 63 -6.21 -6.99 20.03
C ILE A 63 -7.62 -6.65 19.53
N PRO A 64 -8.61 -6.46 20.42
CA PRO A 64 -9.93 -6.01 19.99
C PRO A 64 -9.78 -4.63 19.36
N ASN A 65 -10.38 -4.45 18.17
CA ASN A 65 -10.46 -3.12 17.57
C ASN A 65 -11.27 -2.21 18.50
N GLU A 66 -10.85 -0.96 18.63
CA GLU A 66 -11.73 0.05 19.19
C GLU A 66 -13.01 0.10 18.34
N PRO A 67 -14.19 0.23 18.96
CA PRO A 67 -15.42 0.40 18.20
C PRO A 67 -15.23 1.58 17.27
N THR A 68 -15.23 1.33 15.96
CA THR A 68 -15.22 2.39 14.96
C THR A 68 -16.56 3.10 15.11
N GLU A 69 -16.56 4.29 15.72
CA GLU A 69 -17.73 5.16 15.63
C GLU A 69 -18.04 5.31 14.13
N PRO A 70 -19.30 5.10 13.70
CA PRO A 70 -19.65 5.26 12.30
C PRO A 70 -19.27 6.68 11.88
N GLU A 71 -18.48 6.82 10.82
CA GLU A 71 -18.19 8.14 10.28
C GLU A 71 -19.52 8.83 9.94
N PRO A 72 -19.69 10.12 10.27
CA PRO A 72 -20.90 10.83 9.91
C PRO A 72 -21.04 10.81 8.39
N GLU A 73 -22.17 10.29 7.90
CA GLU A 73 -22.49 10.33 6.48
C GLU A 73 -22.42 11.80 6.01
N THR A 74 -21.41 12.13 5.21
CA THR A 74 -21.30 13.47 4.64
C THR A 74 -22.44 13.63 3.64
N GLU A 75 -23.46 14.42 3.99
CA GLU A 75 -24.48 14.88 3.04
C GLU A 75 -23.77 15.52 1.84
N GLN A 76 -23.91 14.89 0.67
CA GLN A 76 -23.37 15.42 -0.57
C GLN A 76 -24.20 16.64 -0.96
N VAL A 77 -23.70 17.84 -0.65
CA VAL A 77 -24.25 19.09 -1.14
C VAL A 77 -23.90 19.20 -2.63
N THR A 78 -24.87 18.93 -3.50
CA THR A 78 -24.78 19.22 -4.94
C THR A 78 -24.85 20.73 -5.14
N LEU A 79 -23.72 21.35 -5.52
CA LEU A 79 -23.67 22.73 -5.99
C LEU A 79 -24.11 22.78 -7.46
N GLU A 80 -25.30 23.29 -7.73
CA GLU A 80 -25.78 23.63 -9.07
C GLU A 80 -25.06 24.91 -9.53
N LEU A 81 -24.10 24.77 -10.44
CA LEU A 81 -23.47 25.91 -11.12
C LEU A 81 -24.34 26.31 -12.31
N GLU A 82 -25.05 27.44 -12.20
CA GLU A 82 -25.71 28.07 -13.34
C GLU A 82 -24.64 28.59 -14.31
N MET A 83 -24.56 27.99 -15.50
CA MET A 83 -23.74 28.49 -16.60
C MET A 83 -24.56 29.54 -17.38
N GLU A 84 -24.19 30.81 -17.28
CA GLU A 84 -24.69 31.85 -18.19
C GLU A 84 -24.02 31.70 -19.57
N GLU A 85 -24.81 31.36 -20.60
CA GLU A 85 -24.38 31.42 -22.00
C GLU A 85 -24.24 32.88 -22.44
N GLU A 86 -23.01 33.37 -22.58
CA GLU A 86 -22.73 34.62 -23.30
C GLU A 86 -22.97 34.41 -24.81
N LYS A 87 -24.01 35.06 -25.34
CA LYS A 87 -24.30 35.09 -26.78
C LYS A 87 -23.26 35.91 -27.55
N SER A 88 -22.64 35.22 -28.50
CA SER A 88 -22.11 35.65 -29.80
C SER A 88 -22.25 37.13 -30.21
N ASP A 89 -21.12 37.74 -30.59
CA ASP A 89 -21.05 38.77 -31.64
C ASP A 89 -19.88 38.46 -32.59
N ILE A 90 -20.16 37.73 -33.67
CA ILE A 90 -19.28 37.64 -34.84
C ILE A 90 -19.70 38.78 -35.77
N LEU A 91 -18.98 39.90 -35.72
CA LEU A 91 -19.18 41.03 -36.63
C LEU A 91 -18.38 40.82 -37.93
N ASP A 92 -19.11 40.46 -38.98
CA ASP A 92 -18.94 40.83 -40.39
C ASP A 92 -17.52 41.02 -40.95
N ILE A 93 -17.00 39.98 -41.61
CA ILE A 93 -15.93 40.09 -42.60
C ILE A 93 -16.49 39.71 -43.98
N THR A 94 -17.20 40.61 -44.66
CA THR A 94 -17.45 40.48 -46.11
C THR A 94 -17.83 41.80 -46.77
N LYS A 95 -17.26 42.03 -47.97
CA LYS A 95 -17.23 43.26 -48.80
C LYS A 95 -16.02 44.13 -48.41
N GLN A 96 -14.97 44.26 -49.22
CA GLN A 96 -14.99 44.59 -50.65
C GLN A 96 -13.79 43.97 -51.37
N ARG A 97 -14.08 43.35 -52.52
CA ARG A 97 -13.13 43.11 -53.62
C ARG A 97 -13.40 44.22 -54.65
N THR A 98 -12.41 44.49 -55.50
CA THR A 98 -12.40 45.30 -56.74
C THR A 98 -12.08 46.78 -56.57
N GLU A 99 -10.81 47.15 -56.85
CA GLU A 99 -10.43 47.84 -58.09
C GLU A 99 -9.19 47.15 -58.68
#